data_AF-A0A914PD07-F1
#
_entry.id   AF-A0A914PD07-F1
#
_cell.length_a   1.000
_cell.length_b   1.000
_cell.length_c   1.000
_cell.angle_alpha   90.00
_cell.angle_beta   90.00
_cell.angle_gamma   90.00
#
_symmetry.space_group_name_H-M   'P 1'
#
loop_
_entity.id
_entity.type
_entity.pdbx_description
1 polymer ?
#
loop_
_entity_poly.entity_id
_entity_poly.type
_entity_poly.pdbx_seq_one_letter_code
_entity_poly.pdbx_strand_id
1 'polypeptide(L)'
;MAFFDQSSEIPIEIDFDFSETIVNRAIQFCYDKIDGIKNYENDLIKFADKYVIKGLKKACLQSLKDQILTTENVCEVVKVAFEQNYTLLKQKCLKFIIEKKAELGSEKLSKLPMEILVSTILSL
;
A
#
# COMPACT_ATOMS: atom_id res chain seq x y z
N MET A 1 -45.70 21.08 -16.54
CA MET A 1 -44.67 20.19 -17.11
C MET A 1 -43.53 20.16 -16.12
N ALA A 2 -43.56 19.22 -15.17
CA ALA A 2 -42.54 19.05 -14.15
C ALA A 2 -41.72 17.82 -14.54
N PHE A 3 -40.40 17.95 -14.65
CA PHE A 3 -39.37 16.93 -14.42
C PHE A 3 -38.01 17.59 -14.72
N PHE A 4 -37.44 18.24 -13.72
CA PHE A 4 -35.99 18.31 -13.59
C PHE A 4 -35.71 17.78 -12.20
N ASP A 5 -35.43 16.48 -12.13
CA ASP A 5 -34.69 15.93 -11.01
C ASP A 5 -33.31 16.59 -11.08
N GLN A 6 -33.13 17.70 -10.35
CA GLN A 6 -31.80 18.14 -9.96
C GLN A 6 -31.33 17.11 -8.96
N SER A 7 -30.79 16.00 -9.45
CA SER A 7 -29.97 15.11 -8.64
C SER A 7 -28.88 16.00 -8.06
N SER A 8 -29.03 16.41 -6.81
CA SER A 8 -28.09 17.31 -6.13
C SER A 8 -26.79 16.55 -5.99
N GLU A 9 -25.88 16.75 -6.94
CA GLU A 9 -24.51 16.24 -6.86
C GLU A 9 -23.85 16.90 -5.64
N ILE A 10 -23.73 16.15 -4.56
CA ILE A 10 -22.98 16.57 -3.38
C ILE A 10 -21.51 16.38 -3.74
N PRO A 11 -20.69 17.45 -3.82
CA PRO A 11 -19.29 17.31 -4.11
C PRO A 11 -18.63 16.48 -3.01
N ILE A 12 -17.90 15.45 -3.40
CA ILE A 12 -17.07 14.67 -2.47
C ILE A 12 -15.73 15.41 -2.37
N GLU A 13 -15.48 16.05 -1.24
CA GLU A 13 -14.19 16.64 -0.95
C GLU A 13 -13.17 15.54 -0.64
N ILE A 14 -12.06 15.56 -1.36
CA ILE A 14 -10.93 14.68 -1.13
C ILE A 14 -9.87 15.48 -0.39
N ASP A 15 -9.45 14.97 0.77
CA ASP A 15 -8.42 15.62 1.59
C ASP A 15 -7.09 15.80 0.82
N PHE A 16 -6.39 16.89 1.15
CA PHE A 16 -5.09 17.28 0.56
C PHE A 16 -3.95 16.30 0.83
N ASP A 17 -4.17 15.25 1.62
CA ASP A 17 -3.21 14.19 1.93
C ASP A 17 -2.81 13.38 0.68
N PHE A 18 -3.57 13.48 -0.42
CA PHE A 18 -3.34 12.74 -1.64
C PHE A 18 -3.07 13.66 -2.82
N SER A 19 -2.04 13.31 -3.60
CA SER A 19 -1.80 14.00 -4.87
C SER A 19 -2.90 13.69 -5.87
N GLU A 20 -3.12 14.62 -6.80
CA GLU A 20 -4.04 14.45 -7.94
C GLU A 20 -3.78 13.14 -8.69
N THR A 21 -2.51 12.73 -8.77
CA THR A 21 -2.10 11.48 -9.38
C THR A 21 -2.69 10.26 -8.65
N ILE A 22 -2.65 10.22 -7.32
CA ILE A 22 -3.25 9.11 -6.54
C ILE A 22 -4.77 9.08 -6.71
N VAL A 23 -5.41 10.25 -6.66
CA VAL A 23 -6.86 10.38 -6.84
C VAL A 23 -7.29 9.88 -8.22
N ASN A 24 -6.66 10.38 -9.29
CA ASN A 24 -6.98 9.99 -10.66
C ASN A 24 -6.79 8.49 -10.88
N ARG A 25 -5.74 7.89 -10.30
CA ARG A 25 -5.53 6.45 -10.41
C ARG A 25 -6.54 5.63 -9.62
N ALA A 26 -6.94 6.07 -8.43
CA ALA A 26 -7.99 5.40 -7.68
C ALA A 26 -9.33 5.46 -8.43
N ILE A 27 -9.67 6.61 -9.03
CA ILE A 27 -10.85 6.78 -9.87
C ILE A 27 -10.77 5.86 -11.10
N GLN A 28 -9.66 5.86 -11.84
CA GLN A 28 -9.44 4.97 -12.98
C GLN A 28 -9.61 3.50 -12.60
N PHE A 29 -9.09 3.09 -11.44
CA PHE A 29 -9.27 1.73 -10.95
C PHE A 29 -10.75 1.37 -10.74
N CYS A 30 -11.56 2.29 -10.22
CA CYS A 30 -12.99 2.07 -10.01
C CYS A 30 -13.75 1.82 -11.32
N TYR A 31 -13.33 2.47 -12.42
CA TYR A 31 -13.94 2.29 -13.74
C TYR A 31 -13.45 1.01 -14.43
N ASP A 32 -12.14 0.86 -14.63
CA ASP A 32 -11.60 -0.16 -15.54
C ASP A 32 -10.79 -1.27 -14.86
N LYS A 33 -10.53 -1.19 -13.55
CA LYS A 33 -9.76 -2.18 -12.77
C LYS A 33 -8.38 -2.56 -13.36
N ILE A 34 -7.78 -1.72 -14.22
CA ILE A 34 -6.58 -2.08 -15.00
C ILE A 34 -5.39 -1.13 -14.75
N ASP A 35 -4.21 -1.74 -14.59
CA ASP A 35 -2.80 -1.29 -14.70
C ASP A 35 -2.28 0.05 -14.12
N GLY A 36 -3.08 0.80 -13.37
CA GLY A 36 -2.61 2.05 -12.74
C GLY A 36 -1.87 1.90 -11.40
N ILE A 37 -1.89 0.72 -10.78
CA ILE A 37 -1.52 0.63 -9.35
C ILE A 37 -0.01 0.52 -9.08
N LYS A 38 0.78 0.17 -10.10
CA LYS A 38 2.23 -0.07 -9.95
C LYS A 38 2.99 1.21 -9.64
N ASN A 39 3.91 1.13 -8.68
CA ASN A 39 4.70 2.24 -8.12
C ASN A 39 3.93 3.19 -7.21
N TYR A 40 2.63 2.97 -7.01
CA TYR A 40 1.78 3.79 -6.17
C TYR A 40 1.02 2.95 -5.14
N GLU A 41 1.39 1.68 -4.97
CA GLU A 41 0.67 0.74 -4.14
C GLU A 41 0.51 1.24 -2.70
N ASN A 42 1.57 1.80 -2.10
CA ASN A 42 1.53 2.26 -0.72
C ASN A 42 0.53 3.41 -0.52
N ASP A 43 0.55 4.41 -1.40
CA ASP A 43 -0.34 5.57 -1.31
C ASP A 43 -1.77 5.23 -1.71
N LEU A 44 -1.94 4.35 -2.70
CA LEU A 44 -3.25 3.83 -3.10
C LEU A 44 -3.87 2.93 -2.03
N ILE A 45 -3.07 2.21 -1.23
CA ILE A 45 -3.57 1.48 -0.05
C ILE A 45 -4.09 2.45 1.00
N LYS A 46 -3.35 3.52 1.33
CA LYS A 46 -3.81 4.55 2.26
C LYS A 46 -5.09 5.24 1.78
N PHE A 47 -5.15 5.56 0.49
CA PHE A 47 -6.35 6.12 -0.14
C PHE A 47 -7.52 5.14 -0.04
N ALA A 48 -7.30 3.87 -0.41
CA ALA A 48 -8.32 2.83 -0.37
C ALA A 48 -8.82 2.55 1.06
N ASP A 49 -7.97 2.70 2.08
CA ASP A 49 -8.38 2.59 3.48
C ASP A 49 -9.24 3.77 3.91
N LYS A 50 -8.83 4.99 3.57
CA LYS A 50 -9.57 6.21 3.96
C LYS A 50 -10.95 6.27 3.32
N TYR A 51 -11.06 5.93 2.04
CA TYR A 51 -12.30 5.96 1.28
C TYR A 51 -12.97 4.58 1.15
N VAL A 52 -12.49 3.58 1.90
CA VAL A 52 -13.09 2.23 2.01
C VAL A 52 -13.24 1.50 0.66
N ILE A 53 -12.30 1.70 -0.27
CA ILE A 53 -12.28 1.09 -1.60
C ILE A 53 -11.61 -0.30 -1.53
N LYS A 54 -12.34 -1.28 -0.98
CA LYS A 54 -11.82 -2.65 -0.71
C LYS A 54 -11.16 -3.33 -1.92
N GLY A 55 -11.73 -3.13 -3.11
CA GLY A 55 -11.21 -3.70 -4.36
C GLY A 55 -9.80 -3.18 -4.70
N LEU A 56 -9.60 -1.87 -4.56
CA LEU A 56 -8.31 -1.21 -4.82
C LEU A 56 -7.27 -1.69 -3.81
N LYS A 57 -7.62 -1.69 -2.52
CA LYS A 57 -6.74 -2.21 -1.47
C LYS A 57 -6.27 -3.63 -1.76
N LYS A 58 -7.20 -4.53 -2.09
CA LYS A 58 -6.88 -5.92 -2.41
C LYS A 58 -5.96 -6.03 -3.62
N ALA A 59 -6.21 -5.25 -4.68
CA ALA A 59 -5.39 -5.24 -5.88
C ALA A 59 -3.97 -4.73 -5.59
N CYS A 60 -3.81 -3.64 -4.85
CA CYS A 60 -2.50 -3.11 -4.45
C CYS A 60 -1.72 -4.11 -3.57
N LEU A 61 -2.37 -4.77 -2.62
CA LEU A 61 -1.73 -5.79 -1.79
C LEU A 61 -1.31 -7.03 -2.60
N GLN A 62 -2.07 -7.43 -3.62
CA GLN A 62 -1.61 -8.48 -4.54
C GLN A 62 -0.42 -8.00 -5.38
N SER A 63 -0.45 -6.78 -5.92
CA SER A 63 0.69 -6.19 -6.66
C SER A 63 1.97 -6.21 -5.82
N LEU A 64 1.90 -5.74 -4.56
CA LEU A 64 3.04 -5.78 -3.63
C LEU A 64 3.54 -7.20 -3.35
N LYS A 65 2.63 -8.17 -3.27
CA LYS A 65 2.99 -9.58 -3.08
C LYS A 65 3.73 -10.13 -4.28
N ASP A 66 3.33 -9.77 -5.49
CA ASP A 66 3.93 -10.28 -6.72
C ASP A 66 5.19 -9.49 -7.11
N GLN A 67 5.39 -8.31 -6.51
CA GLN A 67 6.59 -7.50 -6.70
C GLN A 67 7.86 -8.22 -6.22
N ILE A 68 8.94 -8.01 -6.98
CA ILE A 68 10.30 -8.45 -6.63
C ILE A 68 10.81 -7.57 -5.48
N LEU A 69 11.22 -8.21 -4.38
CA LEU A 69 11.82 -7.51 -3.24
C LEU A 69 13.28 -7.18 -3.55
N THR A 70 13.69 -5.96 -3.18
CA THR A 70 15.04 -5.43 -3.29
C THR A 70 15.44 -4.82 -1.96
N THR A 71 16.74 -4.60 -1.74
CA THR A 71 17.26 -3.93 -0.54
C THR A 71 16.83 -2.45 -0.46
N GLU A 72 16.27 -1.90 -1.53
CA GLU A 72 15.74 -0.54 -1.60
C GLU A 72 14.26 -0.49 -1.21
N ASN A 73 13.45 -1.44 -1.68
CA ASN A 73 12.00 -1.40 -1.47
C ASN A 73 11.54 -2.15 -0.20
N VAL A 74 12.28 -3.15 0.28
CA VAL A 74 11.77 -4.10 1.27
C VAL A 74 11.38 -3.44 2.59
N CYS A 75 12.07 -2.36 2.99
CA CYS A 75 11.76 -1.62 4.22
C CYS A 75 10.39 -0.93 4.17
N GLU A 76 9.99 -0.40 3.01
CA GLU A 76 8.68 0.24 2.85
C GLU A 76 7.59 -0.81 2.70
N VAL A 77 7.86 -1.88 1.95
CA VAL A 77 6.90 -2.99 1.75
C VAL A 77 6.61 -3.71 3.06
N VAL A 78 7.62 -3.93 3.93
CA VAL A 78 7.41 -4.60 5.22
C VAL A 78 6.56 -3.75 6.18
N LYS A 79 6.73 -2.42 6.19
CA LYS A 79 5.88 -1.53 7.00
C LYS A 79 4.42 -1.65 6.60
N VAL A 80 4.13 -1.55 5.29
CA VAL A 80 2.78 -1.70 4.77
C VAL A 80 2.23 -3.10 5.06
N ALA A 81 3.04 -4.15 4.93
CA ALA A 81 2.61 -5.50 5.28
C ALA A 81 2.20 -5.60 6.76
N PHE A 82 2.94 -4.95 7.66
CA PHE A 82 2.67 -4.91 9.10
C PHE A 82 1.39 -4.13 9.42
N GLU A 83 1.28 -2.90 8.94
CA GLU A 83 0.13 -2.01 9.10
C GLU A 83 -1.16 -2.67 8.59
N GLN A 84 -1.07 -3.36 7.45
CA GLN A 84 -2.22 -3.96 6.78
C GLN A 84 -2.53 -5.39 7.25
N ASN A 85 -1.77 -5.89 8.25
CA ASN A 85 -1.89 -7.25 8.75
C ASN A 85 -1.83 -8.34 7.66
N TYR A 86 -1.05 -8.11 6.60
CA TYR A 86 -0.99 -9.01 5.46
C TYR A 86 0.08 -10.08 5.64
N THR A 87 -0.27 -11.14 6.38
CA THR A 87 0.65 -12.18 6.90
C THR A 87 1.61 -12.77 5.86
N LEU A 88 1.11 -13.12 4.67
CA LEU A 88 1.96 -13.71 3.62
C LEU A 88 3.03 -12.73 3.15
N LEU A 89 2.69 -11.45 3.00
CA LEU A 89 3.65 -10.41 2.63
C LEU A 89 4.63 -10.14 3.78
N LYS A 90 4.15 -10.12 5.03
CA LYS A 90 5.04 -10.00 6.22
C LYS A 90 6.11 -11.09 6.18
N GLN A 91 5.71 -12.36 6.03
CA GLN A 91 6.64 -13.48 5.98
C GLN A 91 7.63 -13.38 4.81
N LYS A 92 7.16 -13.02 3.61
CA LYS A 92 8.01 -12.81 2.43
C LYS A 92 9.07 -11.73 2.69
N CYS A 93 8.67 -10.59 3.25
CA CYS A 93 9.57 -9.48 3.57
C CYS A 93 10.57 -9.84 4.67
N LEU A 94 10.12 -10.47 5.76
CA LEU A 94 10.99 -10.86 6.86
C LEU A 94 12.06 -11.85 6.42
N LYS A 95 11.69 -12.85 5.61
CA LYS A 95 12.64 -13.79 5.04
C LYS A 95 13.71 -13.09 4.20
N PHE A 96 13.29 -12.17 3.32
CA PHE A 96 14.22 -11.39 2.51
C PHE A 96 15.16 -10.53 3.38
N ILE A 97 14.63 -9.86 4.41
CA ILE A 97 15.42 -9.04 5.32
C ILE A 97 16.47 -9.88 6.06
N ILE A 98 16.11 -11.07 6.52
CA ILE A 98 17.04 -11.99 7.20
C ILE A 98 18.14 -12.47 6.25
N GLU A 99 17.78 -12.91 5.04
CA GLU A 99 18.72 -13.36 4.00
C GLU A 99 19.68 -12.25 3.57
N LYS A 100 19.18 -11.01 3.49
CA LYS A 100 19.93 -9.84 3.01
C LYS A 100 20.39 -8.89 4.11
N LYS A 101 20.37 -9.31 5.38
CA LYS A 101 20.68 -8.45 6.53
C LYS A 101 22.04 -7.75 6.43
N ALA A 102 23.04 -8.44 5.88
CA ALA A 102 24.39 -7.91 5.71
C ALA A 102 24.45 -6.81 4.63
N GLU A 103 23.57 -6.87 3.62
CA GLU A 103 23.50 -5.93 2.51
C GLU A 103 22.58 -4.72 2.82
N LEU A 104 21.55 -4.90 3.64
CA LEU A 104 20.60 -3.83 4.01
C LEU A 104 21.23 -2.71 4.85
N GLY A 105 22.31 -3.02 5.58
CA GLY A 105 22.96 -2.09 6.48
C GLY A 105 22.11 -1.78 7.74
N SER A 106 22.79 -1.50 8.85
CA SER A 106 22.11 -1.18 10.12
C SER A 106 21.29 0.11 10.05
N GLU A 107 21.64 1.05 9.17
CA GLU A 107 20.95 2.33 9.00
C GLU A 107 19.53 2.19 8.43
N LYS A 108 19.29 1.23 7.51
CA LYS A 108 17.93 0.99 6.99
C LYS A 108 17.08 0.23 8.00
N LEU A 109 17.69 -0.69 8.74
CA LEU A 109 17.01 -1.48 9.77
C LEU A 109 16.61 -0.61 10.97
N SER A 110 17.42 0.36 11.36
CA SER A 110 17.09 1.27 12.48
C SER A 110 15.88 2.17 12.21
N LYS A 111 15.50 2.38 10.93
CA LYS A 111 14.32 3.13 10.51
C LYS A 111 13.03 2.31 10.54
N LEU A 112 13.11 1.01 10.84
CA LEU A 112 11.94 0.15 10.96
C LEU A 112 11.38 0.22 12.40
N PRO A 113 10.04 0.17 12.55
CA PRO A 113 9.42 0.11 13.87
C PRO A 113 9.88 -1.14 14.63
N MET A 114 9.99 -1.02 15.96
CA MET A 114 10.52 -2.08 16.82
C MET A 114 9.77 -3.41 16.68
N GLU A 115 8.47 -3.39 16.38
CA GLU A 115 7.66 -4.59 16.15
C GLU A 115 8.23 -5.48 15.02
N ILE A 116 8.72 -4.85 13.96
CA ILE A 116 9.31 -5.56 12.81
C ILE A 116 10.66 -6.12 13.21
N LEU A 117 11.48 -5.33 13.92
CA LEU A 117 12.80 -5.77 14.38
C LEU A 117 12.71 -6.97 15.34
N VAL A 118 11.77 -6.94 16.30
CA VAL A 118 11.53 -8.07 17.21
C VAL A 118 11.10 -9.32 16.42
N SER A 119 10.23 -9.17 15.42
CA SER A 119 9.80 -10.31 14.60
C SER A 119 10.94 -10.93 13.78
N THR A 120 11.92 -10.14 13.32
CA THR A 120 13.12 -10.67 12.66
C THR A 120 14.02 -11.45 13.61
N ILE A 121 14.11 -11.05 14.88
CA ILE A 121 14.92 -11.73 15.90
C ILE A 121 14.24 -13.05 16.33
N LEU A 122 12.91 -13.07 16.48
CA LEU A 122 12.15 -14.28 16.82
C LEU A 122 12.07 -15.31 15.69
N SER A 123 12.34 -14.90 14.45
CA SER A 123 12.36 -15.78 13.27
C SER A 123 13.75 -16.34 12.94
N LEU A 124 14.77 -16.00 13.73
CA LEU A 124 16.15 -16.49 13.68
C LEU A 124 16.36 -17.57 14.74
#